data_AF-A0A9J6GZK1-F1
#
_entry.id   AF-A0A9J6GZK1-F1
#
_cell.length_a   1.000
_cell.length_b   1.000
_cell.length_c   1.000
_cell.angle_alpha   90.00
_cell.angle_beta   90.00
_cell.angle_gamma   90.00
#
_symmetry.space_group_name_H-M   'P 1'
#
loop_
_entity.id
_entity.type
_entity.pdbx_description
1 polymer ?
#
loop_
_entity_poly.entity_id
_entity_poly.type
_entity_poly.pdbx_seq_one_letter_code
_entity_poly.pdbx_strand_id
1 'polypeptide(L)'
;MSVRKRVHLRESDVALLGKVDLGEHTRPTDLVKDGDHVLVFLFRPFLGGWSQTVGTFCASGAAPGRILAKLLLQCIVHLANAGAIVDAVTCDNSTSNRSALSSLGKD
;
A
#
# COMPACT_ATOMS: atom_id res chain seq x y z
N MET A 1 8.61 -0.99 -3.87
CA MET A 1 9.51 -1.82 -4.70
C MET A 1 9.30 -1.46 -6.16
N SER A 2 10.34 -1.13 -6.93
CA SER A 2 10.18 -0.86 -8.37
C SER A 2 9.94 -2.16 -9.15
N VAL A 3 9.05 -2.10 -10.15
CA VAL A 3 8.71 -3.20 -11.05
C VAL A 3 8.66 -2.70 -12.49
N ARG A 4 8.85 -3.61 -13.44
CA ARG A 4 8.75 -3.28 -14.87
C ARG A 4 7.31 -2.93 -15.21
N LYS A 5 7.11 -1.76 -15.84
CA LYS A 5 5.82 -1.36 -16.43
C LYS A 5 5.39 -2.40 -17.46
N ARG A 6 4.25 -3.04 -17.22
CA ARG A 6 3.53 -3.87 -18.19
C ARG A 6 2.05 -3.76 -17.94
N VAL A 7 1.31 -3.49 -19.00
CA VAL A 7 -0.15 -3.49 -18.99
C VAL A 7 -0.63 -4.73 -19.73
N HIS A 8 -1.56 -5.45 -19.13
CA HIS A 8 -2.14 -6.67 -19.72
C HIS A 8 -3.65 -6.65 -19.54
N LEU A 9 -4.39 -6.96 -20.60
CA LEU A 9 -5.82 -7.20 -20.50
C LEU A 9 -6.03 -8.65 -20.04
N ARG A 10 -6.59 -8.83 -18.85
CA ARG A 10 -7.07 -10.13 -18.38
C ARG A 10 -8.48 -10.35 -18.93
N GLU A 11 -8.60 -11.28 -19.88
CA GLU A 11 -9.84 -11.50 -20.63
C GLU A 11 -10.96 -12.10 -19.77
N SER A 12 -10.64 -12.87 -18.74
CA SER A 12 -11.63 -13.57 -17.90
C SER A 12 -12.63 -12.65 -17.22
N ASP A 13 -12.20 -11.44 -16.86
CA ASP A 13 -13.02 -10.42 -16.19
C ASP A 13 -12.88 -9.03 -16.85
N VAL A 14 -12.30 -8.99 -18.05
CA VAL A 14 -12.07 -7.76 -18.83
C VAL A 14 -11.37 -6.67 -17.99
N ALA A 15 -10.39 -7.09 -17.18
CA ALA A 15 -9.65 -6.19 -16.29
C ALA A 15 -8.31 -5.77 -16.91
N LEU A 16 -8.00 -4.47 -16.87
CA LEU A 16 -6.70 -3.95 -17.29
C LEU A 16 -5.71 -4.01 -16.12
N LEU A 17 -4.81 -4.98 -16.12
CA LEU A 17 -3.78 -5.17 -15.11
C LEU A 17 -2.58 -4.26 -15.37
N GLY A 18 -1.88 -3.87 -14.30
CA GLY A 18 -0.67 -3.05 -14.37
C GLY A 18 -0.92 -1.54 -14.39
N LYS A 19 -2.17 -1.12 -14.23
CA LYS A 19 -2.53 0.28 -13.94
C LYS A 19 -2.36 0.58 -12.45
N VAL A 20 -2.29 1.87 -12.11
CA VAL A 20 -2.29 2.30 -10.71
C VAL A 20 -3.57 1.86 -10.03
N ASP A 21 -3.41 1.23 -8.88
CA ASP A 21 -4.48 0.73 -8.02
C ASP A 21 -4.06 0.88 -6.55
N LEU A 22 -4.60 1.91 -5.92
CA LEU A 22 -4.48 2.22 -4.49
C LEU A 22 -5.81 1.93 -3.76
N GLY A 23 -6.60 0.96 -4.25
CA GLY A 23 -7.92 0.62 -3.74
C GLY A 23 -8.92 1.78 -3.86
N GLU A 24 -9.76 1.94 -2.83
CA GLU A 24 -10.77 3.02 -2.73
C GLU A 24 -10.15 4.43 -2.67
N HIS A 25 -8.83 4.53 -2.51
CA HIS A 25 -8.10 5.79 -2.45
C HIS A 25 -7.42 6.15 -3.77
N THR A 26 -7.65 5.36 -4.82
CA THR A 26 -7.18 5.67 -6.17
C THR A 26 -7.88 6.93 -6.68
N ARG A 27 -7.10 7.96 -7.02
CA ARG A 27 -7.67 9.18 -7.59
C ARG A 27 -8.09 8.93 -9.04
N PRO A 28 -9.18 9.56 -9.54
CA PRO A 28 -9.59 9.40 -10.94
C PRO A 28 -8.47 9.72 -11.95
N THR A 29 -7.63 10.69 -11.63
CA THR A 29 -6.47 11.09 -12.45
C THR A 29 -5.32 10.07 -12.47
N ASP A 30 -5.32 9.12 -11.53
CA ASP A 30 -4.30 8.07 -11.46
C ASP A 30 -4.73 6.78 -12.19
N LEU A 31 -6.04 6.55 -12.41
CA LEU A 31 -6.57 5.33 -13.05
C LEU A 31 -5.99 5.06 -14.45
N VAL A 32 -5.62 6.11 -15.17
CA VAL A 32 -5.05 6.00 -16.52
C VAL A 32 -3.55 5.68 -16.52
N LYS A 33 -2.87 5.87 -15.38
CA LYS A 33 -1.42 5.75 -15.25
C LYS A 33 -0.99 4.30 -15.13
N ASP A 34 0.16 3.99 -15.71
CA ASP A 34 0.82 2.70 -15.56
C ASP A 34 1.56 2.64 -14.23
N GLY A 35 1.39 1.54 -13.50
CA GLY A 35 2.14 1.29 -12.29
C GLY A 35 3.55 0.81 -12.57
N ASP A 36 4.51 1.32 -11.80
CA ASP A 36 5.92 0.91 -11.81
C ASP A 36 6.47 0.66 -10.41
N HIS A 37 5.63 0.79 -9.38
CA HIS A 37 5.99 0.48 -8.02
C HIS A 37 4.90 -0.35 -7.36
N VAL A 38 5.32 -1.33 -6.56
CA VAL A 38 4.44 -2.07 -5.67
C VAL A 38 4.67 -1.57 -4.24
N LEU A 39 3.58 -1.15 -3.60
CA LEU A 39 3.51 -0.89 -2.17
C LEU A 39 3.03 -2.16 -1.48
N VAL A 40 3.74 -2.59 -0.44
CA VAL A 40 3.45 -3.82 0.30
C VAL A 40 3.38 -3.50 1.79
N PHE A 41 2.30 -3.90 2.43
CA PHE A 41 2.17 -3.94 3.89
C PHE A 41 2.44 -5.36 4.37
N LEU A 42 3.36 -5.49 5.31
CA LEU A 42 3.77 -6.76 5.90
C LEU A 42 3.42 -6.74 7.39
N PHE A 43 2.75 -7.79 7.86
CA PHE A 43 2.55 -8.03 9.28
C PHE A 43 3.59 -9.05 9.77
N ARG A 44 4.19 -8.77 10.92
CA ARG A 44 5.13 -9.66 11.61
C ARG A 44 4.82 -9.61 13.12
N PRO A 45 4.38 -10.72 13.73
CA PRO A 45 4.23 -10.77 15.19
C PRO A 45 5.59 -10.71 15.89
N PHE A 46 5.64 -10.18 17.11
CA PHE A 46 6.89 -10.12 17.88
C PHE A 46 7.41 -11.50 18.30
N LEU A 47 6.51 -12.39 18.71
CA LEU A 47 6.86 -13.72 19.22
C LEU A 47 6.85 -14.81 18.13
N GLY A 48 6.31 -14.51 16.95
CA GLY A 48 6.24 -15.46 15.85
C GLY A 48 7.37 -15.27 14.85
N GLY A 49 7.96 -16.37 14.38
CA GLY A 49 9.02 -16.36 13.37
C GLY A 49 8.54 -16.15 11.93
N TRP A 50 7.28 -15.76 11.73
CA TRP A 50 6.65 -15.65 10.42
C TRP A 50 6.38 -14.19 10.03
N SER A 51 6.19 -13.96 8.75
CA SER A 51 5.72 -12.69 8.21
C SER A 51 4.66 -12.97 7.15
N GLN A 52 3.65 -12.11 7.05
CA GLN A 52 2.58 -12.25 6.05
C GLN A 52 2.33 -10.91 5.36
N THR A 53 2.18 -10.95 4.05
CA THR A 53 1.69 -9.81 3.29
C THR A 53 0.20 -9.62 3.56
N VAL A 54 -0.17 -8.44 4.04
CA VAL A 54 -1.56 -8.09 4.42
C VAL A 54 -2.17 -7.02 3.54
N GLY A 55 -1.39 -6.42 2.64
CA GLY A 55 -1.88 -5.51 1.63
C GLY A 55 -0.85 -5.30 0.52
N THR A 56 -1.33 -5.23 -0.72
CA THR A 56 -0.51 -4.94 -1.89
C THR A 56 -1.23 -3.96 -2.79
N PHE A 57 -0.53 -2.91 -3.20
CA PHE A 57 -1.08 -1.85 -4.04
C PHE A 57 -0.12 -1.52 -5.18
N CYS A 58 -0.67 -1.12 -6.32
CA CYS A 58 0.07 -0.74 -7.51
C CYS A 58 0.12 0.79 -7.61
N ALA A 59 1.33 1.36 -7.69
CA ALA A 59 1.55 2.81 -7.71
C ALA A 59 2.41 3.22 -8.91
N SER A 60 2.26 4.47 -9.33
CA SER A 60 3.18 5.14 -10.25
C SER A 60 4.13 6.00 -9.42
N GLY A 61 5.35 5.53 -9.21
CA GLY A 61 6.30 6.10 -8.26
C GLY A 61 5.92 5.82 -6.81
N ALA A 62 6.40 6.66 -5.90
CA ALA A 62 6.02 6.60 -4.50
C ALA A 62 4.56 7.03 -4.31
N ALA A 63 3.79 6.28 -3.51
CA ALA A 63 2.43 6.67 -3.15
C ALA A 63 2.45 8.04 -2.42
N PRO A 64 1.47 8.94 -2.68
CA PRO A 64 1.38 10.21 -1.97
C PRO A 64 1.22 9.97 -0.46
N GLY A 65 1.95 10.71 0.38
CA GLY A 65 1.96 10.47 1.83
C GLY A 65 0.57 10.45 2.48
N ARG A 66 -0.34 11.35 2.04
CA ARG A 66 -1.75 11.35 2.49
C ARG A 66 -2.53 10.09 2.12
N ILE A 67 -2.27 9.51 0.95
CA ILE A 67 -2.91 8.26 0.52
C ILE A 67 -2.30 7.09 1.29
N LEU A 68 -0.97 7.09 1.43
CA LEU A 68 -0.26 6.08 2.20
C LEU A 68 -0.73 6.03 3.66
N ALA A 69 -0.97 7.17 4.31
CA ALA A 69 -1.53 7.23 5.66
C ALA A 69 -2.91 6.57 5.76
N LYS A 70 -3.79 6.78 4.77
CA LYS A 70 -5.11 6.14 4.70
C LYS A 70 -4.99 4.63 4.53
N LEU A 71 -4.13 4.17 3.60
CA LEU A 71 -3.89 2.75 3.37
C LEU A 71 -3.30 2.06 4.61
N LEU A 72 -2.39 2.73 5.31
CA LEU A 72 -1.82 2.24 6.57
C LEU A 72 -2.92 2.08 7.63
N LEU A 73 -3.76 3.11 7.82
CA LEU A 73 -4.86 3.04 8.79
C LEU A 73 -5.84 1.93 8.44
N GLN A 74 -6.19 1.78 7.16
CA GLN A 74 -7.04 0.70 6.67
C GLN A 74 -6.43 -0.68 6.97
N CYS A 75 -5.12 -0.87 6.75
CA CYS A 75 -4.44 -2.12 7.09
C CYS A 75 -4.48 -2.42 8.59
N ILE A 76 -4.27 -1.41 9.45
CA ILE A 76 -4.34 -1.56 10.91
C ILE A 76 -5.76 -1.95 11.35
N VAL A 77 -6.79 -1.31 10.78
CA VAL A 77 -8.20 -1.65 11.08
C VAL A 77 -8.52 -3.09 10.67
N HIS A 78 -8.09 -3.54 9.50
CA HIS A 78 -8.30 -4.92 9.06
C HIS A 78 -7.57 -5.93 9.94
N LEU A 79 -6.34 -5.63 10.37
CA LEU A 79 -5.58 -6.44 11.32
C LEU A 79 -6.30 -6.53 12.68
N ALA A 80 -6.79 -5.40 13.20
CA ALA A 80 -7.54 -5.36 14.45
C ALA A 80 -8.83 -6.19 14.38
N ASN A 81 -9.57 -6.09 13.26
CA ASN A 81 -10.76 -6.90 13.02
C ASN A 81 -10.46 -8.39 12.92
N ALA A 82 -9.25 -8.77 12.51
CA ALA A 82 -8.76 -10.15 12.50
C ALA A 82 -8.21 -10.61 13.86
N GLY A 83 -8.26 -9.77 14.89
CA GLY A 83 -7.78 -10.08 16.25
C GLY A 83 -6.29 -9.82 16.48
N ALA A 84 -5.58 -9.21 15.53
CA ALA A 84 -4.19 -8.82 15.70
C ALA A 84 -4.08 -7.47 16.44
N ILE A 85 -3.02 -7.32 17.23
CA ILE A 85 -2.67 -6.04 17.87
C ILE A 85 -1.43 -5.50 17.14
N VAL A 86 -1.51 -4.25 16.69
CA VAL A 86 -0.41 -3.56 16.00
C VAL A 86 0.22 -2.54 16.96
N ASP A 87 1.28 -2.94 17.65
CA ASP A 87 1.99 -2.06 18.60
C ASP A 87 2.97 -1.10 17.90
N ALA A 88 3.48 -1.47 16.72
CA ALA A 88 4.48 -0.68 16.02
C ALA A 88 4.33 -0.79 14.50
N VAL A 89 4.63 0.32 13.82
CA VAL A 89 4.75 0.40 12.36
C VAL A 89 6.18 0.82 12.02
N THR A 90 6.83 0.05 11.15
CA THR A 90 8.20 0.33 10.69
C THR A 90 8.21 0.61 9.19
N CYS A 91 8.99 1.59 8.75
CA CYS A 91 9.15 1.93 7.34
C CYS A 91 10.54 2.53 7.08
N ASP A 92 10.93 2.68 5.81
CA ASP A 92 12.13 3.45 5.47
C ASP A 92 11.94 4.96 5.73
N ASN A 93 13.03 5.72 5.65
CA ASN A 93 12.99 7.18 5.81
C ASN A 93 12.76 7.91 4.47
N SER A 94 11.88 7.42 3.60
CA SER A 94 11.49 8.13 2.38
C SER A 94 10.58 9.33 2.68
N THR A 95 10.54 10.29 1.76
CA THR A 95 9.70 11.50 1.89
C THR A 95 8.21 11.17 2.01
N SER A 96 7.72 10.18 1.26
CA SER A 96 6.33 9.73 1.35
C SER A 96 6.00 9.14 2.72
N ASN A 97 6.89 8.33 3.29
CA ASN A 97 6.70 7.73 4.61
C ASN A 97 6.71 8.79 5.72
N ARG A 98 7.65 9.74 5.69
CA ARG A 98 7.65 10.88 6.64
C ARG A 98 6.35 11.69 6.54
N SER A 99 5.90 11.99 5.33
CA SER A 99 4.64 12.72 5.10
C SER A 99 3.41 11.93 5.61
N ALA A 100 3.39 10.61 5.43
CA ALA A 100 2.33 9.76 5.93
C ALA A 100 2.29 9.74 7.47
N LEU A 101 3.45 9.56 8.12
CA LEU A 101 3.54 9.55 9.58
C LEU A 101 3.19 10.92 10.18
N SER A 102 3.63 12.02 9.57
CA SER A 102 3.24 13.37 9.97
C SER A 102 1.73 13.58 9.85
N SER A 103 1.09 13.02 8.82
CA SER A 103 -0.38 13.04 8.68
C SER A 103 -1.09 12.23 9.78
N LEU A 104 -0.37 11.37 10.49
CA LEU A 104 -0.86 10.56 11.62
C LEU A 104 -0.39 11.10 12.99
N GLY A 105 0.21 12.30 13.02
CA GLY A 105 0.61 12.96 14.26
C GLY A 105 2.03 12.62 14.76
N LYS A 106 2.90 12.07 13.90
CA LYS A 106 4.33 11.99 14.22
C LYS A 106 4.97 13.37 14.00
N ASP A 107 5.50 13.93 15.08
CA ASP A 107 6.33 15.15 15.06
C ASP A 107 7.68 14.94 14.34
#